data_AF-A0A7W0PEY7-F1
#
_entry.id   AF-A0A7W0PEY7-F1
#
_cell.length_a   1.000
_cell.length_b   1.000
_cell.length_c   1.000
_cell.angle_alpha   90.00
_cell.angle_beta   90.00
_cell.angle_gamma   90.00
#
_symmetry.space_group_name_H-M   'P 1'
#
loop_
_entity.id
_entity.type
_entity.pdbx_description
1 polymer ?
#
loop_
_entity_poly.entity_id
_entity_poly.type
_entity_poly.pdbx_seq_one_letter_code
_entity_poly.pdbx_strand_id
1 'polypeptide(L)' 'VLVRIGEENQHAGLSSAAVVSAGYGDGTQQLGGLGVLGPKRMDYPSNIAAVRAVARYVGRLVSGG' A
#
# COMPACT_ATOMS: atom_id res chain seq x y z
N VAL A 1 -0.41 6.48 -2.74
CA VAL A 1 -0.51 5.71 -1.48
C VAL A 1 -1.87 5.99 -0.92
N LEU A 2 -2.61 4.94 -0.58
CA LEU A 2 -3.92 5.02 0.06
C LEU A 2 -3.78 4.44 1.48
N VAL A 3 -4.43 5.07 2.45
CA VAL A 3 -4.52 4.58 3.81
C VAL A 3 -6.00 4.37 4.12
N ARG A 4 -6.35 3.21 4.68
CA ARG A 4 -7.70 2.88 5.14
C ARG A 4 -7.62 2.37 6.57
N ILE A 5 -8.43 2.95 7.46
CA ILE A 5 -8.36 2.65 8.89
C ILE A 5 -9.73 2.21 9.39
N GLY A 6 -9.76 1.01 9.98
CA GLY A 6 -10.93 0.43 10.62
C GLY A 6 -12.15 0.38 9.71
N GLU A 7 -13.17 1.17 10.04
CA GLU A 7 -14.45 1.23 9.33
C GLU A 7 -14.33 1.71 7.87
N GLU A 8 -13.22 2.35 7.51
CA GLU A 8 -12.96 2.69 6.11
C GLU A 8 -12.69 1.45 5.24
N ASN A 9 -12.38 0.30 5.84
CA ASN A 9 -12.16 -0.95 5.11
C ASN A 9 -13.50 -1.55 4.66
N GLN A 10 -13.59 -1.90 3.38
CA GLN A 10 -14.80 -2.52 2.79
C GLN A 10 -15.10 -3.92 3.35
N HIS A 11 -14.08 -4.63 3.84
CA HIS A 11 -14.25 -5.96 4.43
C HIS A 11 -14.47 -5.82 5.94
N ALA A 12 -15.60 -6.34 6.43
CA ALA A 12 -15.96 -6.28 7.86
C ALA A 12 -14.91 -6.92 8.78
N GLY A 13 -14.20 -7.96 8.31
CA GLY A 13 -13.09 -8.59 9.05
C GLY A 13 -11.87 -7.68 9.24
N LEU A 14 -11.81 -6.53 8.58
CA LEU A 14 -10.72 -5.56 8.67
C LEU A 14 -11.11 -4.28 9.44
N SER A 15 -12.28 -4.23 10.06
CA SER A 15 -12.75 -3.07 10.86
C SER A 15 -11.86 -2.76 12.08
N SER A 16 -11.07 -3.75 12.52
CA SER A 16 -10.09 -3.60 13.61
C SER A 16 -8.66 -3.32 13.12
N ALA A 17 -8.44 -3.28 11.80
CA ALA A 17 -7.13 -3.15 11.17
C ALA A 17 -6.96 -1.82 10.42
N ALA A 18 -5.72 -1.51 10.07
CA ALA A 18 -5.35 -0.48 9.11
C ALA A 18 -4.64 -1.11 7.91
N VAL A 19 -4.86 -0.54 6.74
CA VAL A 19 -4.26 -0.96 5.48
C VAL A 19 -3.58 0.25 4.84
N VAL A 20 -2.29 0.13 4.55
CA VAL A 20 -1.52 1.13 3.78
C VAL A 20 -1.13 0.49 2.47
N SER A 21 -1.57 1.03 1.34
CA SER A 21 -1.32 0.46 0.02
C SER A 21 -0.78 1.48 -0.98
N ALA A 22 -0.08 0.99 -2.00
CA ALA A 22 0.38 1.75 -3.14
C ALA A 22 0.26 0.93 -4.42
N GLY A 23 -0.11 1.61 -5.50
CA GLY A 23 0.01 1.05 -6.84
C GLY A 23 1.47 1.00 -7.28
N TYR A 24 1.84 -0.03 -8.05
CA TYR A 24 3.09 -0.09 -8.79
C TYR A 24 2.82 -0.18 -10.29
N GLY A 25 3.79 0.22 -11.10
CA GLY A 25 3.70 0.22 -12.55
C GLY A 25 4.84 1.00 -13.20
N ASP A 26 4.70 1.30 -14.49
CA ASP A 26 5.73 1.95 -15.32
C ASP A 26 5.73 3.48 -15.25
N GLY A 27 4.91 4.04 -14.34
CA GLY A 27 4.73 5.48 -14.17
C GLY A 27 3.66 6.07 -15.08
N THR A 28 3.28 5.38 -16.16
CA THR A 28 2.18 5.76 -17.06
C THR A 28 0.92 4.93 -16.83
N GLN A 29 1.10 3.66 -16.45
CA GLN A 29 0.04 2.73 -16.13
C GLN A 29 0.29 2.06 -14.78
N GLN A 30 -0.76 1.98 -13.95
CA GLN A 30 -0.73 1.14 -12.76
C GLN A 30 -0.96 -0.32 -13.18
N LEU A 31 0.02 -1.18 -12.89
CA LEU A 31 -0.01 -2.60 -13.24
C LEU A 31 -0.53 -3.48 -12.10
N GLY A 32 -0.45 -2.99 -10.86
CA GLY A 32 -0.95 -3.69 -9.67
C GLY A 32 -0.83 -2.85 -8.42
N GLY A 33 -1.07 -3.46 -7.26
CA GLY A 33 -0.96 -2.81 -5.96
C GLY A 33 -0.35 -3.72 -4.90
N LEU A 34 0.34 -3.11 -3.93
CA LEU A 34 0.89 -3.77 -2.76
C LEU A 34 0.55 -2.95 -1.51
N GLY A 35 0.64 -3.57 -0.34
CA GLY A 35 0.40 -2.87 0.91
C GLY A 35 0.77 -3.67 2.14
N VAL A 36 0.66 -3.02 3.29
CA VAL A 36 0.81 -3.62 4.61
C VAL A 36 -0.51 -3.56 5.38
N LEU A 37 -0.77 -4.59 6.18
CA LEU A 37 -1.90 -4.68 7.09
C LEU A 37 -1.36 -4.69 8.53
N GLY A 38 -1.97 -3.89 9.40
CA GLY A 38 -1.52 -3.76 10.79
C GLY A 38 -2.62 -3.25 11.72
N PRO A 39 -2.30 -3.01 13.00
CA PRO A 39 -3.23 -2.40 13.95
C PRO A 39 -3.56 -0.96 13.56
N LYS A 40 -4.73 -0.45 14.01
CA LYS A 40 -5.15 0.95 13.79
C LYS A 40 -4.13 1.99 14.28
N ARG A 41 -3.32 1.64 15.29
CA ARG A 41 -2.18 2.44 15.76
C ARG A 41 -0.89 1.75 15.33
N MET A 42 -0.39 2.12 14.15
CA MET A 42 0.91 1.71 13.63
C MET A 42 1.76 2.96 13.35
N ASP A 43 3.06 2.79 13.13
CA ASP A 43 3.92 3.86 12.63
C ASP A 43 3.59 4.12 11.15
N TYR A 44 2.60 4.99 10.91
CA TYR A 44 2.14 5.31 9.55
C TYR A 44 3.21 5.96 8.69
N PRO A 45 3.98 6.97 9.14
CA PRO A 45 5.05 7.55 8.33
C PRO A 45 6.05 6.52 7.82
N SER A 46 6.56 5.65 8.69
CA SER A 46 7.52 4.61 8.30
C SER A 46 6.92 3.61 7.33
N ASN A 47 5.68 3.15 7.58
CA ASN A 47 5.01 2.18 6.71
C ASN A 47 4.62 2.76 5.34
N ILE A 48 4.20 4.03 5.28
CA ILE A 48 3.93 4.74 4.03
C ILE A 48 5.23 4.86 3.21
N ALA A 49 6.34 5.22 3.86
CA ALA A 49 7.64 5.31 3.21
C ALA A 49 8.09 3.95 2.64
N ALA A 50 7.99 2.89 3.44
CA ALA A 50 8.33 1.53 3.03
C ALA A 50 7.51 1.05 1.83
N VAL A 51 6.17 1.12 1.92
CA VAL A 51 5.26 0.69 0.84
C VAL A 51 5.52 1.49 -0.44
N ARG A 52 5.76 2.80 -0.34
CA ARG A 52 6.10 3.64 -1.49
C ARG A 52 7.43 3.22 -2.14
N ALA A 53 8.45 2.96 -1.32
CA ALA A 53 9.77 2.53 -1.82
C ALA A 53 9.68 1.19 -2.55
N VAL A 54 8.97 0.22 -1.97
CA VAL A 54 8.74 -1.09 -2.60
C VAL A 54 7.93 -0.95 -3.89
N ALA A 55 6.89 -0.11 -3.91
CA ALA A 55 6.09 0.10 -5.13
C ALA A 55 6.91 0.69 -6.27
N ARG A 56 7.80 1.64 -5.98
CA ARG A 56 8.76 2.17 -6.97
C ARG A 56 9.74 1.08 -7.44
N TYR A 57 10.22 0.24 -6.53
CA TYR A 57 11.14 -0.84 -6.87
C TYR A 57 10.49 -1.89 -7.77
N VAL A 58 9.32 -2.42 -7.36
CA VAL A 58 8.54 -3.37 -8.15
C VAL A 58 8.17 -2.77 -9.49
N GLY A 59 7.72 -1.49 -9.52
CA GLY A 59 7.44 -0.77 -10.75
C GLY A 59 8.60 -0.81 -11.75
N ARG A 60 9.83 -0.53 -11.31
CA ARG A 60 11.02 -0.63 -12.17
C ARG A 60 11.29 -2.05 -12.67
N LEU A 61 11.11 -3.06 -11.82
CA LEU A 61 11.32 -4.46 -12.21
C LEU A 61 10.34 -4.91 -13.29
N VAL A 62 9.06 -4.59 -13.14
CA VAL A 62 8.01 -5.04 -14.07
C VAL A 62 7.95 -4.22 -15.36
N SER A 63 8.52 -3.02 -15.35
CA SER A 63 8.59 -2.13 -16.54
C SER A 63 9.79 -2.43 -17.43
N GLY A 64 10.52 -3.52 -17.14
CA GLY A 64 11.54 -4.06 -18.04
C GLY A 64 12.97 -3.60 -17.79
N GLY A 65 13.27 -2.80 -16.74
CA GLY A 65 14.64 -2.41 -16.39
C GLY A 65 15.35 -1.53 -17.42
#